data_AF-A0A1I2ZWG0-F1
#
_entry.id   AF-A0A1I2ZWG0-F1
#
_cell.length_a   1.000
_cell.length_b   1.000
_cell.length_c   1.000
_cell.angle_alpha   90.00
_cell.angle_beta   90.00
_cell.angle_gamma   90.00
#
_symmetry.space_group_name_H-M   'P 1'
#
loop_
_entity.id
_entity.type
_entity.pdbx_description
1 polymer ?
#
loop_
_entity_poly.entity_id
_entity_poly.type
_entity_poly.pdbx_seq_one_letter_code
_entity_poly.pdbx_strand_id
1 'polypeptide(L)' 'MIIAQQKPVKDIAAMISDCKKVLLVGCAGCVTVCLAGGEKETEVLASSLHILRQTEGNPLETV' A
#
# COMPACT_ATOMS: atom_id res chain seq x y z
N MET A 1 5.57 14.69 -19.13
CA MET A 1 4.91 14.70 -17.80
C MET A 1 4.38 13.29 -17.55
N ILE A 2 4.79 12.65 -16.45
CA ILE A 2 4.35 11.29 -16.09
C ILE A 2 3.16 11.42 -15.13
N ILE A 3 2.09 10.66 -15.36
CA ILE A 3 0.93 10.58 -14.47
C ILE A 3 0.89 9.16 -13.92
N ALA A 4 0.95 9.02 -12.60
CA ALA A 4 0.79 7.74 -11.93
C ALA A 4 -0.59 7.62 -11.29
N GLN A 5 -1.08 6.40 -11.15
CA GLN A 5 -2.33 6.07 -10.46
C GLN A 5 -2.07 4.90 -9.51
N GLN A 6 -2.69 4.94 -8.35
CA GLN A 6 -2.58 3.87 -7.37
C GLN A 6 -3.35 2.64 -7.87
N LYS A 7 -2.71 1.46 -7.80
CA LYS A 7 -3.41 0.19 -8.07
C LYS A 7 -4.50 -0.04 -7.01
N PRO A 8 -5.58 -0.75 -7.35
CA PRO A 8 -6.57 -1.18 -6.36
C PRO A 8 -5.91 -1.93 -5.20
N VAL A 9 -6.33 -1.63 -3.97
CA VAL A 9 -5.76 -2.25 -2.75
C VAL A 9 -5.85 -3.77 -2.79
N LYS A 10 -6.93 -4.33 -3.35
CA LYS A 10 -7.12 -5.78 -3.50
C LYS A 10 -6.05 -6.44 -4.38
N ASP A 11 -5.65 -5.77 -5.45
CA ASP A 11 -4.61 -6.29 -6.34
C ASP A 11 -3.26 -6.30 -5.62
N ILE A 12 -2.95 -5.24 -4.89
CA ILE A 12 -1.73 -5.16 -4.07
C ILE A 12 -1.77 -6.25 -2.99
N ALA A 13 -2.90 -6.43 -2.29
CA ALA A 13 -3.07 -7.45 -1.27
C ALA A 13 -2.85 -8.87 -1.84
N ALA A 14 -3.33 -9.15 -3.05
CA ALA A 14 -3.10 -10.41 -3.74
C ALA A 14 -1.62 -10.60 -4.12
N MET A 15 -0.93 -9.55 -4.55
CA MET A 15 0.51 -9.62 -4.88
C MET A 15 1.39 -9.99 -3.66
N ILE A 16 0.92 -9.70 -2.45
CA ILE A 16 1.62 -10.03 -1.20
C ILE A 16 0.89 -11.12 -0.40
N SER A 17 0.05 -11.96 -1.02
CA SER A 17 -0.80 -12.98 -0.36
C SER A 17 -0.05 -13.80 0.69
N ASP A 18 1.17 -14.20 0.33
CA ASP A 18 2.00 -15.16 1.06
C ASP A 18 2.90 -14.49 2.10
N CYS A 19 2.90 -13.16 2.17
CA CYS A 19 3.68 -12.38 3.12
C CYS A 19 2.88 -12.12 4.40
N LYS A 20 3.55 -12.28 5.55
CA LYS A 20 3.00 -11.96 6.88
C LYS A 20 3.49 -10.63 7.45
N LYS A 21 4.63 -10.15 6.95
CA LYS A 21 5.28 -8.90 7.35
C LYS A 21 5.80 -8.17 6.12
N VAL A 22 5.36 -6.93 5.92
CA VAL A 22 5.70 -6.13 4.74
C VAL A 22 6.08 -4.72 5.19
N LEU A 23 7.21 -4.23 4.69
CA LEU A 23 7.64 -2.85 4.84
C LEU A 23 7.06 -2.02 3.70
N LEU A 24 6.36 -0.94 4.03
CA LEU A 24 5.86 0.01 3.05
C LEU A 24 6.71 1.29 3.07
N VAL A 25 7.34 1.60 1.93
CA VAL A 25 8.23 2.77 1.81
C VAL A 25 7.68 3.75 0.79
N GLY A 26 7.39 4.97 1.27
CA GLY A 26 7.03 6.09 0.42
C GLY A 26 8.26 6.92 0.04
N CYS A 27 8.42 7.24 -1.25
CA CYS A 27 9.41 8.22 -1.69
C CYS A 27 8.71 9.57 -1.96
N ALA A 28 9.28 10.68 -1.49
CA ALA A 28 8.78 12.04 -1.73
C ALA A 28 9.19 12.57 -3.13
N GLY A 29 9.08 11.71 -4.13
CA GLY A 29 9.64 11.91 -5.46
C GLY A 29 8.59 12.27 -6.51
N CYS A 30 8.76 11.70 -7.70
CA CYS A 30 8.01 12.06 -8.91
C CYS A 30 6.50 11.77 -8.85
N VAL A 31 6.01 10.90 -7.97
CA VAL A 31 4.60 10.50 -7.91
C VAL A 31 3.80 11.15 -6.77
N THR A 32 4.47 11.92 -5.90
CA THR A 32 3.81 12.70 -4.84
C THR A 32 2.96 13.83 -5.43
N VAL A 33 3.38 14.41 -6.54
CA VAL A 33 2.63 15.48 -7.24
C VAL A 33 1.28 15.01 -7.78
N CYS A 34 1.11 13.71 -8.03
CA CYS A 34 -0.14 13.12 -8.48
C CYS A 34 -0.87 12.34 -7.38
N LEU A 35 -0.45 12.47 -6.11
CA LEU A 35 -1.07 11.82 -4.94
C LEU A 35 -1.19 10.29 -5.09
N ALA A 36 -0.27 9.69 -5.84
CA ALA A 36 -0.24 8.25 -6.11
C ALA A 36 0.84 7.53 -5.31
N GLY A 37 1.75 8.27 -4.65
CA GLY A 37 2.79 7.75 -3.78
C GLY A 37 3.48 8.87 -3.01
N GLY A 38 4.07 8.54 -1.87
CA GLY A 38 4.55 9.52 -0.90
C GLY A 38 4.32 8.98 0.51
N GLU A 39 4.79 9.70 1.53
CA GLU A 39 4.67 9.28 2.92
C GLU A 39 3.20 9.03 3.32
N LYS A 40 2.33 10.02 3.08
CA LYS A 40 0.91 9.94 3.44
C LYS A 40 0.15 8.86 2.67
N GLU A 41 0.38 8.77 1.36
CA GLU A 41 -0.27 7.77 0.51
C GLU A 41 0.13 6.35 0.92
N THR A 42 1.38 6.18 1.36
CA THR A 42 1.92 4.91 1.84
C THR A 42 1.34 4.54 3.21
N GLU A 43 1.19 5.49 4.13
CA GLU A 43 0.53 5.29 5.43
C GLU A 43 -0.94 4.86 5.27
N VAL A 44 -1.66 5.50 4.34
CA VAL A 44 -3.05 5.14 4.01
C VAL A 44 -3.12 3.74 3.40
N LEU A 45 -2.18 3.39 2.52
CA LEU A 45 -2.10 2.06 1.93
C LEU A 45 -1.82 0.99 3.00
N ALA A 46 -0.89 1.25 3.92
CA ALA A 46 -0.57 0.35 5.02
C ALA A 46 -1.80 0.06 5.89
N SER A 47 -2.52 1.11 6.30
CA SER A 47 -3.74 1.00 7.08
C SER A 47 -4.83 0.21 6.34
N SER A 48 -5.00 0.48 5.04
CA SER A 48 -6.00 -0.19 4.19
C SER A 48 -5.70 -1.68 4.05
N LEU A 49 -4.43 -2.05 3.81
CA LEU A 49 -4.00 -3.44 3.72
C LEU A 49 -4.16 -4.16 5.05
N HIS A 50 -3.84 -3.50 6.16
CA HIS A 50 -4.00 -4.08 7.50
C HIS A 50 -5.46 -4.43 7.80
N ILE A 51 -6.39 -3.50 7.58
CA ILE A 51 -7.83 -3.70 7.81
C ILE A 51 -8.39 -4.81 6.91
N LEU A 52 -8.03 -4.79 5.62
CA LEU A 52 -8.49 -5.79 4.67
C LEU A 52 -8.04 -7.20 5.09
N ARG A 53 -6.76 -7.35 5.44
CA ARG A 53 -6.16 -8.62 5.86
C ARG A 53 -6.69 -9.15 7.19
N GLN A 54 -7.02 -8.27 8.13
CA GLN A 54 -7.71 -8.67 9.35
C GLN A 54 -9.10 -9.26 9.05
N THR A 55 -9.85 -8.62 8.14
CA THR A 55 -11.20 -9.07 7.77
C THR A 55 -11.19 -10.43 7.06
N GLU A 56 -10.13 -10.71 6.30
CA GLU A 56 -9.93 -11.99 5.60
C GLU A 56 -9.35 -13.10 6.50
N GLY A 57 -9.14 -12.85 7.80
CA GLY A 57 -8.57 -13.82 8.74
C GLY A 57 -7.09 -14.14 8.48
N ASN A 58 -6.40 -13.27 7.74
CA ASN A 58 -5.00 -13.44 7.35
C ASN A 58 -4.18 -12.20 7.73
N PRO A 59 -3.94 -11.95 9.04
CA PRO A 59 -3.38 -10.70 9.52
C PRO A 59 -2.00 -10.42 8.92
N LEU A 60 -1.77 -9.14 8.59
CA LEU A 60 -0.55 -8.61 8.00
C LEU A 60 0.07 -7.58 8.95
N GLU A 61 1.35 -7.76 9.29
CA GLU A 61 2.16 -6.76 9.96
C GLU A 61 2.74 -5.79 8.93
N THR A 62 2.39 -4.51 9.03
CA THR A 62 2.94 -3.44 8.19
C THR A 62 3.97 -2.64 8.99
N VAL A 63 5.15 -2.44 8.42
CA VAL A 63 6.24 -1.61 8.97
C VAL A 63 6.47 -0.42 8.06
#